data_AF-A0A2N9JCU7-F1
#
_entry.id   AF-A0A2N9JCU7-F1
#
_cell.length_a   1.000
_cell.length_b   1.000
_cell.length_c   1.000
_cell.angle_alpha   90.00
_cell.angle_beta   90.00
_cell.angle_gamma   90.00
#
_symmetry.space_group_name_H-M   'P 1'
#
loop_
_entity.id
_entity.type
_entity.pdbx_description
1 polymer ?
#
loop_
_entity_poly.entity_id
_entity_poly.type
_entity_poly.pdbx_seq_one_letter_code
_entity_poly.pdbx_strand_id
1 'polypeptide(L)' 'MTYRHPLSGTGRSFPRCEKHWERRLRRQDEINRRYPVTPPRDWSPLDAGEAWDENDY' A
#
# COMPACT_ATOMS: atom_id res chain seq x y z
N MET A 1 10.86 1.67 22.75
CA MET A 1 10.34 1.80 21.36
C MET A 1 10.94 0.67 20.55
N THR A 2 10.16 0.02 19.68
CA THR A 2 10.62 -1.16 18.92
C THR A 2 10.54 -0.89 17.42
N TYR A 3 11.55 -1.38 16.68
CA TYR A 3 11.50 -1.45 15.22
C TYR A 3 10.63 -2.63 14.81
N ARG A 4 9.73 -2.40 13.86
CA ARG A 4 8.79 -3.40 13.35
C ARG A 4 8.85 -3.46 11.85
N HIS A 5 8.32 -4.53 11.27
CA HIS A 5 8.28 -4.66 9.82
C HIS A 5 7.53 -3.48 9.18
N PRO A 6 8.05 -2.94 8.07
CA PRO A 6 7.39 -1.86 7.34
C PRO A 6 6.11 -2.38 6.72
N LEU A 7 5.03 -1.61 6.84
CA LEU A 7 3.75 -1.89 6.18
C LEU A 7 3.60 -1.11 4.86
N SER A 8 4.58 -0.30 4.48
CA SER A 8 4.62 0.41 3.19
C SER A 8 5.57 -0.30 2.23
N GLY A 9 5.28 -0.22 0.92
CA GLY A 9 6.12 -0.80 -0.12
C GLY A 9 7.54 -0.23 -0.23
N THR A 10 7.84 0.85 0.49
CA THR A 10 9.17 1.49 0.52
C THR A 10 10.22 0.74 1.37
N GLY A 11 9.82 -0.27 2.14
CA GLY A 11 10.74 -1.02 3.01
C GLY A 11 11.28 -0.23 4.23
N ARG A 12 10.94 1.05 4.37
CA ARG A 12 11.43 1.91 5.47
C ARG A 12 10.67 1.64 6.77
N SER A 13 11.41 1.33 7.84
CA SER A 13 10.85 1.19 9.19
C SER A 13 11.14 2.41 10.06
N PHE A 14 10.17 2.78 10.89
CA PHE A 14 10.29 3.87 11.85
C PHE A 14 9.94 3.34 13.25
N PRO A 15 10.70 3.71 14.30
CA PRO A 15 10.39 3.28 15.66
C PRO A 15 9.04 3.84 16.10
N ARG A 16 8.21 3.00 16.70
CA ARG A 16 6.87 3.37 17.21
C ARG A 16 6.65 2.81 18.61
N CYS A 17 5.96 3.55 19.45
CA CYS A 17 5.36 3.00 20.67
C CYS A 17 4.13 2.13 20.31
N GLU A 18 3.64 1.33 21.26
CA GLU A 18 2.48 0.44 21.07
C GLU A 18 1.26 1.19 20.48
N LYS A 19 0.88 2.31 21.09
CA LYS A 19 -0.25 3.15 20.63
C LYS A 19 -0.14 3.55 19.15
N HIS A 20 1.05 3.94 18.70
CA HIS A 20 1.26 4.35 17.30
C HIS A 20 1.37 3.16 16.35
N TRP A 21 1.73 1.99 16.86
CA TRP A 21 1.70 0.76 16.09
C TRP A 21 0.27 0.28 15.84
N GLU A 22 -0.57 0.24 16.87
CA GLU A 22 -1.98 -0.13 16.73
C GLU A 22 -2.73 0.80 15.76
N ARG A 23 -2.53 2.11 15.86
CA ARG A 23 -3.10 3.08 14.91
C ARG A 23 -2.65 2.80 13.48
N ARG A 24 -1.39 2.38 13.29
CA ARG A 24 -0.85 2.08 11.96
C ARG A 24 -1.45 0.80 11.39
N LEU A 25 -1.71 -0.22 12.21
CA LEU A 25 -2.38 -1.45 11.82
C LEU A 25 -3.82 -1.18 11.40
N ARG A 26 -4.60 -0.43 12.18
CA ARG A 26 -5.97 -0.03 11.81
C ARG A 26 -6.01 0.70 10.48
N ARG A 27 -5.09 1.65 10.28
CA ARG A 27 -4.98 2.37 9.01
C ARG A 27 -4.59 1.45 7.85
N GLN A 28 -3.75 0.44 8.07
CA GLN A 28 -3.41 -0.52 7.02
C GLN A 28 -4.63 -1.36 6.62
N ASP A 29 -5.42 -1.81 7.60
CA ASP A 29 -6.64 -2.57 7.35
C ASP A 29 -7.66 -1.74 6.54
N GLU A 30 -7.86 -0.46 6.88
CA GLU A 30 -8.68 0.47 6.10
C GLU A 30 -8.21 0.59 4.63
N ILE A 31 -6.89 0.71 4.42
CA ILE A 31 -6.30 0.82 3.08
C ILE A 31 -6.53 -0.49 2.30
N ASN A 32 -6.26 -1.64 2.92
CA ASN A 32 -6.41 -2.95 2.28
C ASN A 32 -7.86 -3.24 1.87
N ARG A 33 -8.83 -2.77 2.66
CA ARG A 33 -10.27 -2.87 2.31
C ARG A 33 -10.67 -1.96 1.17
N ARG A 34 -10.06 -0.78 1.08
CA ARG A 34 -10.39 0.24 0.07
C ARG A 34 -9.70 -0.01 -1.28
N TYR A 35 -8.48 -0.54 -1.25
CA TYR A 35 -7.64 -0.72 -2.42
C TYR A 35 -7.23 -2.21 -2.51
N PRO A 36 -8.02 -3.05 -3.19
CA PRO A 36 -7.69 -4.45 -3.36
C PRO A 36 -6.39 -4.60 -4.18
N VAL A 37 -5.61 -5.63 -3.86
CA VAL A 37 -4.34 -5.92 -4.55
C VAL A 37 -4.57 -6.29 -6.01
N THR A 38 -5.65 -7.00 -6.28
CA THR A 38 -6.05 -7.36 -7.65
C THR A 38 -7.06 -6.34 -8.14
N PRO A 39 -6.81 -5.68 -9.29
CA PRO A 39 -7.80 -4.79 -9.89
C PRO A 39 -9.07 -5.56 -10.29
N PRO A 40 -10.22 -4.87 -10.42
CA PRO A 40 -11.44 -5.47 -10.96
C PRO A 40 -11.22 -6.10 -12.35
N ARG A 41 -12.01 -7.11 -12.70
CA ARG A 41 -11.88 -7.86 -13.97
C ARG A 41 -12.09 -6.97 -15.20
N ASP A 42 -12.92 -5.95 -15.07
CA ASP A 42 -13.33 -5.01 -16.09
C ASP A 42 -12.51 -3.72 -16.08
N TRP A 43 -11.57 -3.56 -15.14
CA TRP A 43 -10.67 -2.41 -15.09
C TRP A 43 -9.50 -2.59 -16.07
N SER A 44 -9.22 -1.55 -16.84
CA SER A 44 -8.05 -1.45 -17.72
C SER A 44 -7.13 -0.33 -17.24
N PRO A 45 -5.79 -0.49 -17.29
CA PRO A 45 -4.85 0.60 -17.07
C PRO A 45 -5.16 1.86 -17.90
N LEU A 46 -5.68 1.67 -19.13
CA LEU A 46 -6.06 2.77 -20.03
C LEU A 46 -7.24 3.62 -19.50
N ASP A 47 -8.01 3.13 -18.52
CA ASP A 47 -9.06 3.92 -17.87
C ASP A 47 -8.49 5.13 -17.12
N ALA A 48 -7.18 5.12 -16.81
CA ALA A 48 -6.45 6.26 -16.24
C ALA A 48 -6.01 7.31 -17.28
N GLY A 49 -6.33 7.11 -18.57
CA GLY A 49 -5.95 8.00 -19.69
C GLY A 49 -4.59 7.68 -20.31
N GLU A 50 -3.71 7.02 -19.57
CA GLU A 50 -2.41 6.54 -20.01
C GLU A 50 -2.06 5.24 -19.29
N ALA A 51 -1.34 4.35 -19.99
CA ALA A 51 -0.77 3.14 -19.43
C ALA A 51 0.71 3.10 -19.79
N TRP A 52 1.54 2.70 -18.83
CA TRP A 52 2.98 2.59 -18.98
C TRP A 52 3.37 1.13 -18.78
N ASP A 53 4.13 0.55 -19.70
CA ASP A 53 4.68 -0.80 -19.60
C ASP A 53 6.21 -0.83 -19.70
N GLU A 54 6.82 -1.99 -19.44
CA GLU A 54 8.28 -2.14 -19.41
C GLU A 54 8.96 -1.92 -20.78
N ASN A 55 8.19 -1.89 -21.88
CA ASN A 55 8.66 -1.61 -23.23
C ASN A 55 8.54 -0.13 -23.63
N ASP A 56 7.95 0.73 -22.79
CA ASP A 56 7.87 2.18 -23.04
C ASP A 56 9.19 2.91 -22.74
N TYR A 57 10.27 2.17 -22.47
CA TYR A 57 11.60 2.67 -22.07
C TYR A 57 12.69 2.44 -23.12
#